data_AF-A0A5R8XYM8-F1
#
_entry.id   AF-A0A5R8XYM8-F1
#
_cell.length_a   1.000
_cell.length_b   1.000
_cell.length_c   1.000
_cell.angle_alpha   90.00
_cell.angle_beta   90.00
_cell.angle_gamma   90.00
#
_symmetry.space_group_name_H-M   'P 1'
#
loop_
_entity.id
_entity.type
_entity.pdbx_description
1 polymer ?
#
loop_
_entity_poly.entity_id
_entity_poly.type
_entity_poly.pdbx_seq_one_letter_code
_entity_poly.pdbx_strand_id
1 'polypeptide(L)' 'MAKELKKKVIAKVAKKAVKKAEIKKKKAPAAIKAVKKAVAKKAPTKVKAAKKLAKKAVKKAA' A
#
# COMPACT_ATOMS: atom_id res chain seq x y z
N MET A 1 16.43 -10.39 -10.61
CA MET A 1 16.28 -8.94 -10.35
C MET A 1 14.87 -8.37 -10.60
N ALA A 2 14.22 -8.58 -11.76
CA ALA A 2 12.97 -7.90 -12.10
C ALA A 2 11.80 -8.10 -11.09
N LYS A 3 11.71 -9.27 -10.46
CA LYS A 3 10.62 -9.60 -9.51
C LYS A 3 10.80 -8.89 -8.16
N GLU A 4 12.04 -8.71 -7.70
CA GLU A 4 12.36 -8.04 -6.45
C GLU A 4 12.26 -6.52 -6.56
N LEU A 5 12.71 -5.95 -7.68
CA LEU A 5 12.52 -4.52 -7.97
C LEU A 5 11.03 -4.17 -7.98
N LYS A 6 10.19 -4.99 -8.63
CA LYS A 6 8.73 -4.83 -8.61
C LYS A 6 8.16 -4.88 -7.18
N LYS A 7 8.65 -5.78 -6.31
CA LYS A 7 8.24 -5.84 -4.89
C LYS A 7 8.64 -4.58 -4.12
N LYS A 8 9.88 -4.10 -4.29
CA LYS A 8 10.37 -2.86 -3.66
C LYS A 8 9.54 -1.65 -4.09
N VAL A 9 9.19 -1.53 -5.37
CA VAL A 9 8.37 -0.43 -5.89
C VAL A 9 6.97 -0.44 -5.25
N ILE A 10 6.33 -1.59 -5.16
CA ILE A 10 5.00 -1.72 -4.53
C ILE A 10 5.07 -1.35 -3.05
N ALA A 11 6.10 -1.80 -2.34
CA ALA A 11 6.30 -1.46 -0.93
C ALA A 11 6.54 0.05 -0.73
N LYS A 12 7.32 0.68 -1.61
CA LYS A 12 7.61 2.13 -1.58
C LYS A 12 6.36 2.95 -1.87
N VAL A 13 5.56 2.54 -2.87
CA VAL A 13 4.27 3.17 -3.21
C VAL A 13 3.27 3.01 -2.06
N ALA A 14 3.18 1.82 -1.47
CA ALA A 14 2.29 1.58 -0.33
C ALA A 14 2.67 2.41 0.89
N LYS A 15 3.96 2.44 1.28
CA LYS A 15 4.45 3.28 2.40
C LYS A 15 4.19 4.77 2.15
N LYS A 16 4.50 5.28 0.95
CA LYS A 16 4.20 6.68 0.61
C LYS A 16 2.71 6.98 0.67
N ALA A 17 1.85 6.09 0.17
CA ALA A 17 0.41 6.29 0.19
C ALA A 17 -0.17 6.25 1.62
N VAL A 18 0.32 5.37 2.50
CA VAL A 18 -0.09 5.34 3.91
C VAL A 18 0.39 6.60 4.64
N LYS A 19 1.62 7.05 4.40
CA LYS A 19 2.21 8.23 5.05
C LYS A 19 1.55 9.53 4.57
N LYS A 20 1.33 9.70 3.26
CA LYS A 20 0.68 10.88 2.66
C LYS A 20 -0.78 11.03 3.06
N ALA A 21 -1.42 9.93 3.43
CA ALA A 21 -2.81 9.96 3.85
C ALA A 21 -2.99 10.17 5.37
N GLU A 22 -1.91 10.37 6.14
CA GLU A 22 -1.92 10.71 7.59
C GLU A 22 -2.95 9.90 8.39
N ILE A 23 -2.90 8.59 8.20
CA ILE A 23 -4.03 7.74 8.56
C ILE A 23 -3.93 7.34 10.03
N LYS A 24 -4.55 8.14 10.91
CA LYS A 24 -4.89 7.71 12.27
C LYS A 24 -5.81 6.48 12.21
N LYS A 25 -5.70 5.57 13.19
CA LYS A 25 -6.39 4.25 13.29
C LYS A 25 -7.82 4.19 12.69
N LYS A 26 -8.61 5.26 12.84
CA LYS A 26 -9.99 5.39 12.35
C LYS A 26 -10.16 5.41 10.81
N LYS A 27 -9.09 5.62 10.02
CA LYS A 27 -9.13 5.75 8.56
C LYS A 27 -8.51 4.56 7.79
N ALA A 28 -8.37 3.40 8.44
CA ALA A 28 -7.91 2.14 7.84
C ALA A 28 -8.51 1.79 6.45
N PRO A 29 -9.84 1.91 6.20
CA PRO A 29 -10.40 1.63 4.88
C PRO A 29 -9.96 2.64 3.81
N ALA A 30 -9.80 3.92 4.18
CA ALA A 30 -9.27 4.96 3.29
C ALA A 30 -7.81 4.67 2.89
N ALA A 31 -7.00 4.15 3.82
CA ALA A 31 -5.64 3.68 3.55
C ALA A 31 -5.58 2.64 2.46
N ILE A 32 -6.42 1.61 2.63
CA ILE A 32 -6.44 0.48 1.75
C ILE A 32 -6.92 0.94 0.37
N LYS A 33 -7.93 1.82 0.29
CA LYS A 33 -8.44 2.37 -0.97
C LYS A 33 -7.39 3.22 -1.70
N ALA A 34 -6.66 4.08 -0.98
CA ALA A 34 -5.58 4.90 -1.55
C ALA A 34 -4.41 4.06 -2.08
N VAL A 35 -3.94 3.09 -1.28
CA VAL A 35 -2.89 2.15 -1.70
C VAL A 35 -3.35 1.32 -2.90
N LYS A 36 -4.61 0.86 -2.90
CA LYS A 36 -5.19 0.08 -3.99
C LYS A 36 -5.22 0.89 -5.29
N LYS A 37 -5.66 2.15 -5.26
CA LYS A 37 -5.66 3.05 -6.43
C LYS A 37 -4.23 3.34 -6.93
N ALA A 38 -3.30 3.65 -6.02
CA ALA A 38 -1.92 3.96 -6.40
C ALA A 38 -1.19 2.76 -7.01
N VAL A 39 -1.40 1.57 -6.45
CA VAL A 39 -0.81 0.34 -6.99
C VAL A 39 -1.56 -0.13 -8.24
N ALA A 40 -2.87 0.06 -8.36
CA ALA A 40 -3.59 -0.28 -9.59
C ALA A 40 -3.08 0.53 -10.80
N LYS A 41 -2.74 1.81 -10.61
CA LYS A 41 -2.16 2.67 -11.67
C LYS A 41 -0.76 2.24 -12.12
N LYS A 42 0.06 1.66 -11.24
CA LYS A 42 1.47 1.32 -11.53
C LYS A 42 1.75 -0.18 -11.70
N ALA A 43 0.95 -1.02 -11.08
CA ALA A 43 1.13 -2.47 -10.99
C ALA A 43 -0.23 -3.18 -10.75
N PRO A 44 -1.11 -3.18 -11.75
CA PRO A 44 -2.49 -3.70 -11.63
C PRO A 44 -2.53 -5.19 -11.22
N THR A 45 -1.54 -5.98 -11.62
CA THR A 45 -1.44 -7.41 -11.27
C THR A 45 -1.10 -7.67 -9.80
N LYS A 46 -0.67 -6.65 -9.04
CA LYS A 46 -0.13 -6.80 -7.68
C LYS A 46 -1.02 -6.18 -6.60
N VAL A 47 -2.25 -5.82 -6.95
CA VAL A 47 -3.21 -5.15 -6.08
C VAL A 47 -3.55 -5.99 -4.84
N LYS A 48 -3.64 -7.33 -4.96
CA LYS A 48 -3.81 -8.25 -3.82
C LYS A 48 -2.66 -8.15 -2.81
N ALA A 49 -1.41 -8.11 -3.28
CA ALA A 49 -0.24 -7.99 -2.42
C ALA A 49 -0.20 -6.62 -1.71
N ALA A 50 -0.53 -5.55 -2.43
CA ALA A 50 -0.62 -4.21 -1.86
C ALA A 50 -1.71 -4.11 -0.77
N LYS A 51 -2.86 -4.78 -0.93
CA LYS A 51 -3.91 -4.86 0.10
C LYS A 51 -3.39 -5.52 1.39
N LYS A 52 -2.64 -6.63 1.28
CA LYS A 52 -2.03 -7.31 2.44
C LYS A 52 -0.99 -6.40 3.14
N LEU A 53 -0.17 -5.70 2.37
CA LEU A 53 0.83 -4.76 2.92
C LEU A 53 0.17 -3.55 3.59
N ALA A 54 -0.89 -2.99 3.00
CA ALA A 54 -1.64 -1.88 3.59
C ALA A 54 -2.27 -2.28 4.93
N LYS A 55 -2.91 -3.46 5.01
CA LYS A 55 -3.45 -3.99 6.28
C LYS A 55 -2.37 -4.14 7.35
N LYS A 56 -1.19 -4.71 7.01
CA LYS A 56 -0.06 -4.82 7.94
C LYS A 56 0.46 -3.45 8.39
N ALA A 57 0.58 -2.49 7.48
CA ALA A 57 1.06 -1.15 7.80
C ALA A 57 0.09 -0.40 8.72
N VAL A 58 -1.22 -0.50 8.46
CA VAL A 58 -2.25 0.07 9.34
C VAL A 58 -2.27 -0.62 10.71
N LYS A 59 -2.10 -1.96 10.77
CA LYS A 59 -2.02 -2.70 12.03
C LYS A 59 -0.75 -2.38 12.84
N LYS A 60 0.39 -2.09 12.19
CA LYS A 60 1.64 -1.70 12.85
C LYS A 60 1.65 -0.24 13.30
N ALA A 61 0.84 0.61 12.67
CA ALA A 61 0.57 1.97 13.11
C ALA A 61 -0.53 2.04 14.18
N ALA A 62 -1.12 0.88 14.53
CA ALA A 62 -2.08 0.73 15.59
C ALA A 62 -1.39 0.29 16.90
#